data_AF-A0AAV6G2C3-F1
#
_entry.id   AF-A0AAV6G2C3-F1
#
_cell.length_a   1.000
_cell.length_b   1.000
_cell.length_c   1.000
_cell.angle_alpha   90.00
_cell.angle_beta   90.00
_cell.angle_gamma   90.00
#
_symmetry.space_group_name_H-M   'P 1'
#
loop_
_entity.id
_entity.type
_entity.pdbx_description
1 polymer ?
#
loop_
_entity_poly.entity_id
_entity_poly.type
_entity_poly.pdbx_seq_one_letter_code
_entity_poly.pdbx_strand_id
1 'polypeptide(L)'
;MQSENKDVYDLLWDNNMDIAEQTLEVPFLQHMQLGDLQADDYVSFTIQDINYLVRVTGMLGDMCEKEKLPEDLRRFMKERYDSYKNYAVATLQQFNLNSVSDIKPTPAMEKYLSNYSDIMEGEEAIYFAVALLPCSVLWLWLAKQLKETTCNAYFTWKKNNMHGHPEDHYRALLDKYLSTKEQIAKADTIFCQQMQNEHDFFASSLIEKK
;
A
#
# COMPACT_ATOMS: atom_id res chain seq x y z
N MET A 1 -16.44 19.72 24.72
CA MET A 1 -15.75 19.58 23.43
C MET A 1 -16.30 18.30 22.82
N GLN A 2 -17.17 18.41 21.81
CA GLN A 2 -17.79 17.24 21.17
C GLN A 2 -16.68 16.44 20.50
N SER A 3 -16.47 15.18 20.93
CA SER A 3 -15.73 14.23 20.10
C SER A 3 -16.59 13.98 18.88
N GLU A 4 -16.24 14.56 17.74
CA GLU A 4 -16.78 14.09 16.47
C GLU A 4 -16.57 12.58 16.42
N ASN A 5 -17.65 11.84 16.15
CA ASN A 5 -17.62 10.40 16.04
C ASN A 5 -16.82 10.09 14.76
N LYS A 6 -15.49 10.04 14.86
CA LYS A 6 -14.59 9.73 13.74
C LYS A 6 -14.98 8.37 13.18
N ASP A 7 -15.10 8.28 11.87
CA ASP A 7 -15.29 7.00 11.20
C ASP A 7 -14.03 6.14 11.28
N VAL A 8 -14.20 4.86 10.94
CA VAL A 8 -13.13 3.86 11.07
C VAL A 8 -11.95 4.21 10.15
N TYR A 9 -12.20 4.77 8.98
CA TYR A 9 -11.14 5.17 8.05
C TYR A 9 -10.19 6.21 8.68
N ASP A 10 -10.74 7.31 9.20
CA ASP A 10 -9.92 8.37 9.81
C ASP A 10 -9.25 7.88 11.10
N LEU A 11 -9.94 7.05 11.88
CA LEU A 11 -9.40 6.48 13.11
C LEU A 11 -8.15 5.62 12.84
N LEU A 12 -8.22 4.71 11.86
CA LEU A 12 -7.09 3.84 11.51
C LEU A 12 -5.88 4.65 11.04
N TRP A 13 -6.11 5.67 10.22
CA TRP A 13 -5.03 6.55 9.75
C TRP A 13 -4.41 7.36 10.88
N ASP A 14 -5.24 8.03 11.69
CA ASP A 14 -4.77 8.89 12.77
C ASP A 14 -3.98 8.13 13.84
N ASN A 15 -4.40 6.90 14.16
CA ASN A 15 -3.71 6.04 15.14
C ASN A 15 -2.31 5.61 14.69
N ASN A 16 -2.04 5.60 13.38
CA ASN A 16 -0.82 5.07 12.78
C ASN A 16 -0.02 6.13 12.02
N MET A 17 -0.34 7.41 12.24
CA MET A 17 0.34 8.55 11.62
C MET A 17 1.82 8.60 11.99
N ASP A 18 2.20 8.14 13.18
CA ASP A 18 3.58 8.09 13.63
C ASP A 18 4.46 7.22 12.71
N ILE A 19 3.92 6.11 12.18
CA ILE A 19 4.63 5.27 11.20
C ILE A 19 4.76 6.01 9.86
N ALA A 20 3.75 6.78 9.44
CA ALA A 20 3.83 7.59 8.22
C ALA A 20 4.93 8.65 8.33
N GLU A 21 4.99 9.35 9.46
CA GLU A 21 6.01 10.34 9.78
C GLU A 21 7.42 9.70 9.84
N GLN A 22 7.56 8.54 10.48
CA GLN A 22 8.82 7.79 10.48
C GLN A 22 9.22 7.35 9.06
N THR A 23 8.25 6.91 8.26
CA THR A 23 8.49 6.51 6.86
C THR A 23 9.01 7.67 6.04
N LEU A 24 8.43 8.88 6.19
CA LEU A 24 8.89 10.06 5.47
C LEU A 24 10.38 10.33 5.70
N GLU A 25 10.87 10.10 6.92
CA GLU A 25 12.25 10.36 7.32
C GLU A 25 13.27 9.28 6.90
N VAL A 26 12.83 8.19 6.27
CA VAL A 26 13.76 7.12 5.85
C VAL A 26 14.75 7.64 4.78
N PRO A 27 16.03 7.19 4.82
CA PRO A 27 17.07 7.67 3.91
C PRO A 27 16.68 7.60 2.42
N PHE A 28 16.00 6.53 2.00
CA PHE A 28 15.53 6.38 0.62
C PHE A 28 14.67 7.57 0.16
N LEU A 29 13.66 7.96 0.94
CA LEU A 29 12.77 9.07 0.59
C LEU A 29 13.46 10.43 0.72
N GLN A 30 14.36 10.59 1.68
CA GLN A 30 15.14 11.82 1.83
C GLN A 30 16.06 12.06 0.63
N HIS A 31 16.77 11.01 0.17
CA HIS A 31 17.58 11.10 -1.04
C HIS A 31 16.73 11.27 -2.31
N MET A 32 15.54 10.66 -2.38
CA MET A 32 14.60 10.90 -3.48
C MET A 32 14.16 12.36 -3.53
N GLN A 33 13.85 12.96 -2.37
CA GLN A 33 13.49 14.37 -2.23
C GLN A 33 14.62 15.32 -2.64
N LEU A 34 15.86 15.01 -2.28
CA LEU A 34 17.04 15.79 -2.66
C LEU A 34 17.39 15.63 -4.15
N GLY A 35 16.94 14.53 -4.76
CA GLY A 35 17.22 14.22 -6.17
C GLY A 35 18.59 13.56 -6.37
N ASP A 36 19.22 13.08 -5.30
CA ASP A 36 20.55 12.49 -5.30
C ASP A 36 20.56 10.98 -4.97
N LEU A 37 19.38 10.38 -4.74
CA LEU A 37 19.20 8.92 -4.70
C LEU A 37 19.85 8.31 -5.93
N GLN A 38 20.56 7.20 -5.77
CA GLN A 38 21.20 6.55 -6.90
C GLN A 38 20.16 5.80 -7.75
N ALA A 39 20.36 5.82 -9.07
CA ALA A 39 19.41 5.22 -9.99
C ALA A 39 19.29 3.69 -9.83
N ASP A 40 20.36 3.01 -9.43
CA ASP A 40 20.35 1.57 -9.14
C ASP A 40 19.46 1.24 -7.93
N ASP A 41 19.50 2.06 -6.89
CA ASP A 41 18.61 1.92 -5.72
C ASP A 41 17.15 2.16 -6.10
N TYR A 42 16.85 3.23 -6.85
CA TYR A 42 15.50 3.52 -7.33
C TYR A 42 14.94 2.41 -8.24
N VAL A 43 15.76 1.89 -9.16
CA VAL A 43 15.36 0.77 -10.03
C VAL A 43 15.14 -0.50 -9.21
N SER A 44 15.98 -0.77 -8.21
CA SER A 44 15.82 -1.93 -7.33
C SER A 44 14.52 -1.85 -6.54
N PHE A 45 14.20 -0.69 -5.96
CA PHE A 45 12.90 -0.39 -5.34
C PHE A 45 11.75 -0.64 -6.30
N THR A 46 11.83 -0.09 -7.52
CA THR A 46 10.76 -0.20 -8.52
C THR A 46 10.50 -1.64 -8.95
N ILE A 47 11.54 -2.46 -9.10
CA ILE A 47 11.39 -3.89 -9.44
C ILE A 47 10.65 -4.63 -8.32
N GLN A 48 10.92 -4.31 -7.05
CA GLN A 48 10.20 -4.91 -5.92
C GLN A 48 8.74 -4.45 -5.86
N ASP A 49 8.47 -3.17 -6.15
CA ASP A 49 7.10 -2.64 -6.23
C ASP A 49 6.29 -3.29 -7.37
N ILE A 50 6.92 -3.57 -8.51
CA ILE A 50 6.28 -4.33 -9.61
C ILE A 50 5.94 -5.75 -9.14
N ASN A 51 6.84 -6.41 -8.41
CA ASN A 51 6.55 -7.72 -7.82
C ASN A 51 5.38 -7.64 -6.84
N TYR A 52 5.37 -6.66 -5.95
CA TYR A 52 4.25 -6.39 -5.05
C TYR A 52 2.92 -6.26 -5.81
N LEU A 53 2.86 -5.34 -6.76
CA LEU A 53 1.67 -5.03 -7.55
C LEU A 53 1.11 -6.28 -8.22
N VAL A 54 1.95 -7.05 -8.91
CA VAL A 54 1.50 -8.25 -9.64
C VAL A 54 1.04 -9.36 -8.69
N ARG A 55 1.73 -9.56 -7.56
CA ARG A 55 1.37 -10.60 -6.58
C ARG A 55 0.06 -10.27 -5.86
N VAL A 56 -0.10 -9.02 -5.39
CA VAL A 56 -1.35 -8.56 -4.75
C VAL A 56 -2.50 -8.52 -5.75
N THR A 57 -2.25 -8.21 -7.02
CA THR A 57 -3.26 -8.36 -8.08
C THR A 57 -3.78 -9.79 -8.16
N GLY A 58 -2.88 -10.79 -8.09
CA GLY A 58 -3.26 -12.20 -8.05
C GLY A 58 -4.17 -12.53 -6.86
N MET A 59 -3.76 -12.10 -5.66
CA MET A 59 -4.54 -12.29 -4.42
C MET A 59 -5.92 -11.63 -4.50
N LEU A 60 -6.01 -10.42 -5.07
CA LEU A 60 -7.29 -9.76 -5.33
C LEU A 60 -8.18 -10.57 -6.27
N GLY A 61 -7.59 -11.21 -7.29
CA GLY A 61 -8.29 -12.15 -8.17
C GLY A 61 -8.87 -13.34 -7.39
N ASP A 62 -8.07 -13.96 -6.53
CA ASP A 62 -8.51 -15.09 -5.68
C ASP A 62 -9.61 -14.65 -4.70
N MET A 63 -9.49 -13.45 -4.13
CA MET A 63 -10.50 -12.85 -3.25
C MET A 63 -11.85 -12.61 -3.96
N CYS A 64 -11.84 -12.31 -5.26
CA CYS A 64 -13.08 -12.16 -6.05
C CYS A 64 -13.85 -13.49 -6.18
N GLU A 65 -13.14 -14.62 -6.18
CA GLU A 65 -13.71 -15.95 -6.37
C GLU A 65 -14.12 -16.62 -5.05
N LYS A 66 -13.84 -16.00 -3.90
CA LYS A 66 -14.27 -16.54 -2.60
C LYS A 66 -15.78 -16.77 -2.55
N GLU A 67 -16.14 -17.98 -2.13
CA GLU A 67 -17.53 -18.37 -1.92
C GLU A 67 -18.16 -17.53 -0.79
N LYS A 68 -19.47 -17.24 -0.93
CA LYS A 68 -20.28 -16.56 0.10
C LYS A 68 -19.82 -15.15 0.50
N LEU A 69 -18.94 -14.50 -0.28
CA LEU A 69 -18.60 -13.10 -0.09
C LEU A 69 -19.82 -12.19 -0.34
N PRO A 70 -20.18 -11.28 0.58
CA PRO A 70 -21.22 -10.27 0.36
C PRO A 70 -21.00 -9.47 -0.92
N GLU A 71 -22.09 -9.04 -1.56
CA GLU A 71 -22.05 -8.43 -2.89
C GLU A 71 -21.20 -7.14 -2.94
N ASP A 72 -21.28 -6.29 -1.92
CA ASP A 72 -20.51 -5.06 -1.84
C ASP A 72 -19.02 -5.30 -1.62
N LEU A 73 -18.64 -6.28 -0.78
CA LEU A 73 -17.25 -6.71 -0.64
C LEU A 73 -16.73 -7.34 -1.93
N ARG A 74 -17.54 -8.14 -2.62
CA ARG A 74 -17.17 -8.71 -3.93
C ARG A 74 -16.95 -7.63 -4.97
N ARG A 75 -17.84 -6.63 -5.01
CA ARG A 75 -17.70 -5.47 -5.89
C ARG A 75 -16.43 -4.69 -5.56
N PHE A 76 -16.16 -4.41 -4.28
CA PHE A 76 -14.94 -3.74 -3.84
C PHE A 76 -13.69 -4.49 -4.32
N MET A 77 -13.60 -5.80 -4.05
CA MET A 77 -12.44 -6.61 -4.46
C MET A 77 -12.27 -6.60 -5.98
N LYS A 78 -13.36 -6.72 -6.73
CA LYS A 78 -13.33 -6.69 -8.20
C LYS A 78 -12.85 -5.34 -8.76
N GLU A 79 -13.36 -4.24 -8.22
CA GLU A 79 -12.92 -2.90 -8.64
C GLU A 79 -11.44 -2.67 -8.35
N ARG A 80 -10.95 -3.14 -7.19
CA ARG A 80 -9.51 -3.10 -6.87
C ARG A 80 -8.70 -4.00 -7.80
N TYR A 81 -9.15 -5.23 -8.05
CA TYR A 81 -8.53 -6.17 -8.97
C TYR A 81 -8.39 -5.57 -10.38
N ASP A 82 -9.46 -5.04 -10.95
CA ASP A 82 -9.47 -4.48 -12.30
C ASP A 82 -8.51 -3.27 -12.40
N SER A 83 -8.50 -2.41 -11.38
CA SER A 83 -7.56 -1.28 -11.27
C SER A 83 -6.09 -1.76 -11.22
N TYR A 84 -5.79 -2.66 -10.29
CA TYR A 84 -4.45 -3.21 -10.10
C TYR A 84 -3.96 -3.98 -11.32
N LYS A 85 -4.82 -4.77 -11.96
CA LYS A 85 -4.49 -5.51 -13.17
C LYS A 85 -4.13 -4.58 -14.32
N ASN A 86 -4.90 -3.53 -14.55
CA ASN A 86 -4.59 -2.56 -15.60
C ASN A 86 -3.25 -1.87 -15.32
N TYR A 87 -3.01 -1.48 -14.07
CA TYR A 87 -1.74 -0.87 -13.66
C TYR A 87 -0.56 -1.84 -13.78
N ALA A 88 -0.73 -3.10 -13.39
CA ALA A 88 0.26 -4.16 -13.49
C ALA A 88 0.66 -4.42 -14.96
N VAL A 89 -0.32 -4.53 -15.86
CA VAL A 89 -0.07 -4.72 -17.30
C VAL A 89 0.71 -3.54 -17.87
N ALA A 90 0.29 -2.30 -17.58
CA ALA A 90 0.97 -1.11 -18.06
C ALA A 90 2.41 -1.02 -17.52
N THR A 91 2.61 -1.33 -16.24
CA THR A 91 3.92 -1.25 -15.60
C THR A 91 4.88 -2.34 -16.11
N LEU A 92 4.40 -3.59 -16.24
CA LEU A 92 5.19 -4.66 -16.84
C LEU A 92 5.65 -4.30 -18.27
N GLN A 93 4.76 -3.72 -19.08
CA GLN A 93 5.10 -3.23 -20.42
C GLN A 93 6.14 -2.10 -20.39
N GLN A 94 5.95 -1.11 -19.51
CA GLN A 94 6.89 0.01 -19.36
C GLN A 94 8.31 -0.46 -19.00
N PHE A 95 8.42 -1.51 -18.17
CA PHE A 95 9.71 -2.06 -17.73
C PHE A 95 10.20 -3.24 -18.58
N ASN A 96 9.54 -3.56 -19.70
CA ASN A 96 9.87 -4.67 -20.60
C ASN A 96 9.94 -6.03 -19.89
N LEU A 97 9.03 -6.26 -18.93
CA LEU A 97 8.93 -7.51 -18.17
C LEU A 97 7.75 -8.34 -18.68
N ASN A 98 7.96 -9.64 -18.87
CA ASN A 98 6.88 -10.58 -19.23
C ASN A 98 6.10 -11.05 -17.99
N SER A 99 6.77 -11.14 -16.84
CA SER A 99 6.20 -11.55 -15.57
C SER A 99 7.13 -11.15 -14.41
N VAL A 100 6.72 -11.46 -13.18
CA VAL A 100 7.51 -11.26 -11.95
C VAL A 100 8.11 -12.55 -11.39
N SER A 101 8.05 -13.67 -12.13
CA SER A 101 8.50 -14.98 -11.63
C SER A 101 9.98 -15.03 -11.25
N ASP A 102 10.80 -14.26 -11.96
CA ASP A 102 12.26 -14.24 -11.79
C ASP A 102 12.73 -13.12 -10.84
N ILE A 103 11.80 -12.29 -10.35
CA ILE A 103 12.11 -11.28 -9.35
C ILE A 103 12.25 -11.97 -8.00
N LYS A 104 13.45 -11.87 -7.42
CA LYS A 104 13.72 -12.35 -6.07
C LYS A 104 13.23 -11.29 -5.08
N PRO A 105 12.23 -11.58 -4.22
CA PRO A 105 11.78 -10.62 -3.23
C PRO A 105 12.90 -10.32 -2.23
N THR A 106 12.99 -9.08 -1.77
CA THR A 106 13.79 -8.76 -0.58
C THR A 106 13.13 -9.34 0.67
N PRO A 107 13.85 -9.49 1.79
CA PRO A 107 13.26 -9.98 3.04
C PRO A 107 12.05 -9.13 3.51
N ALA A 108 12.10 -7.80 3.31
CA ALA A 108 10.98 -6.92 3.64
C ALA A 108 9.77 -7.18 2.73
N MET A 109 9.99 -7.33 1.42
CA MET A 109 8.93 -7.63 0.45
C MET A 109 8.33 -9.03 0.66
N GLU A 110 9.15 -10.03 0.98
CA GLU A 110 8.70 -11.38 1.29
C GLU A 110 7.78 -11.40 2.53
N LYS A 111 8.19 -10.72 3.60
CA LYS A 111 7.36 -10.52 4.80
C LYS A 111 6.06 -9.78 4.47
N TYR A 112 6.13 -8.73 3.65
CA TYR A 112 4.95 -7.95 3.27
C TYR A 112 3.92 -8.81 2.52
N LEU A 113 4.37 -9.58 1.52
CA LEU A 113 3.51 -10.47 0.75
C LEU A 113 2.98 -11.64 1.59
N SER A 114 3.79 -12.22 2.48
CA SER A 114 3.35 -13.26 3.41
C SER A 114 2.22 -12.77 4.30
N ASN A 115 2.32 -11.55 4.85
CA ASN A 115 1.27 -10.99 5.68
C ASN A 115 -0.05 -10.81 4.91
N TYR A 116 -0.01 -10.42 3.63
CA TYR A 116 -1.23 -10.40 2.80
C TYR A 116 -1.82 -11.80 2.62
N SER A 117 -1.00 -12.82 2.36
CA SER A 117 -1.45 -14.20 2.26
C SER A 117 -2.08 -14.69 3.56
N ASP A 118 -1.46 -14.41 4.71
CA ASP A 118 -1.97 -14.82 6.02
C ASP A 118 -3.33 -14.18 6.33
N ILE A 119 -3.50 -12.88 6.03
CA ILE A 119 -4.78 -12.18 6.16
C ILE A 119 -5.80 -12.74 5.17
N MET A 120 -5.39 -13.01 3.93
CA MET A 120 -6.24 -13.59 2.92
C MET A 120 -6.77 -14.96 3.35
N GLU A 121 -5.96 -15.80 3.98
CA GLU A 121 -6.35 -17.16 4.35
C GLU A 121 -7.06 -17.24 5.71
N GLY A 122 -6.58 -16.47 6.68
CA GLY A 122 -7.00 -16.55 8.08
C GLY A 122 -8.15 -15.63 8.47
N GLU A 123 -8.44 -14.59 7.68
CA GLU A 123 -9.34 -13.51 8.09
C GLU A 123 -10.57 -13.32 7.20
N GLU A 124 -11.58 -12.67 7.78
CA GLU A 124 -12.74 -12.20 7.02
C GLU A 124 -12.31 -11.18 5.95
N ALA A 125 -12.98 -11.19 4.79
CA ALA A 125 -12.56 -10.42 3.62
C ALA A 125 -12.48 -8.91 3.84
N ILE A 126 -13.25 -8.35 4.79
CA ILE A 126 -13.12 -6.95 5.18
C ILE A 126 -11.70 -6.61 5.66
N TYR A 127 -11.03 -7.53 6.36
CA TYR A 127 -9.68 -7.29 6.86
C TYR A 127 -8.63 -7.32 5.75
N PHE A 128 -8.89 -8.01 4.63
CA PHE A 128 -8.07 -7.85 3.44
C PHE A 128 -8.24 -6.46 2.82
N ALA A 129 -9.45 -5.89 2.84
CA ALA A 129 -9.64 -4.48 2.45
C ALA A 129 -8.90 -3.53 3.41
N VAL A 130 -8.94 -3.77 4.72
CA VAL A 130 -8.14 -3.02 5.69
C VAL A 130 -6.65 -3.11 5.37
N ALA A 131 -6.15 -4.31 5.01
CA ALA A 131 -4.75 -4.53 4.69
C ALA A 131 -4.27 -3.75 3.45
N LEU A 132 -5.14 -3.53 2.47
CA LEU A 132 -4.84 -2.76 1.24
C LEU A 132 -4.82 -1.24 1.46
N LEU A 133 -5.44 -0.76 2.54
CA LEU A 133 -5.66 0.66 2.76
C LEU A 133 -4.35 1.44 2.99
N PRO A 134 -3.39 0.98 3.81
CA PRO A 134 -2.10 1.65 4.02
C PRO A 134 -1.42 2.09 2.73
N CYS A 135 -1.26 1.19 1.75
CA CYS A 135 -0.66 1.50 0.45
C CYS A 135 -1.39 2.67 -0.24
N SER A 136 -2.74 2.63 -0.23
CA SER A 136 -3.58 3.63 -0.91
C SER A 136 -3.49 5.03 -0.28
N VAL A 137 -3.29 5.11 1.04
CA VAL A 137 -3.27 6.40 1.77
C VAL A 137 -1.86 6.91 1.98
N LEU A 138 -0.92 6.04 2.37
CA LEU A 138 0.45 6.42 2.68
C LEU A 138 1.18 6.97 1.46
N TRP A 139 1.10 6.31 0.30
CA TRP A 139 1.77 6.78 -0.92
C TRP A 139 1.26 8.15 -1.36
N LEU A 140 -0.06 8.37 -1.27
CA LEU A 140 -0.69 9.66 -1.51
C LEU A 140 -0.22 10.73 -0.54
N TRP A 141 -0.13 10.40 0.75
CA TRP A 141 0.33 11.31 1.78
C TRP A 141 1.81 11.66 1.59
N LEU A 142 2.69 10.68 1.39
CA LEU A 142 4.12 10.88 1.14
C LEU A 142 4.36 11.80 -0.06
N ALA A 143 3.69 11.55 -1.19
CA ALA A 143 3.82 12.39 -2.39
C ALA A 143 3.39 13.85 -2.15
N LYS A 144 2.48 14.11 -1.21
CA LYS A 144 2.07 15.46 -0.79
C LYS A 144 3.05 16.09 0.20
N GLN A 145 3.75 15.30 1.02
CA GLN A 145 4.71 15.80 2.01
C GLN A 145 6.09 16.12 1.41
N LEU A 146 6.56 15.31 0.46
CA LEU A 146 7.84 15.54 -0.19
C LEU A 146 7.86 16.93 -0.86
N LYS A 147 8.98 17.64 -0.78
CA LYS A 147 9.12 19.07 -1.13
C LYS A 147 9.92 19.32 -2.41
N GLU A 148 10.21 18.27 -3.16
CA GLU A 148 10.93 18.33 -4.42
C GLU A 148 10.15 19.11 -5.49
N THR A 149 10.92 19.70 -6.41
CA THR A 149 10.41 20.53 -7.52
C THR A 149 10.41 19.75 -8.84
N THR A 150 9.84 20.34 -9.90
CA THR A 150 9.76 19.71 -11.23
C THR A 150 11.12 19.39 -11.88
N CYS A 151 12.22 19.93 -11.36
CA CYS A 151 13.57 19.65 -11.84
C CYS A 151 14.22 18.43 -11.15
N ASN A 152 13.59 17.86 -10.11
CA ASN A 152 14.09 16.68 -9.42
C ASN A 152 13.93 15.43 -10.32
N ALA A 153 14.96 14.57 -10.36
CA ALA A 153 15.00 13.35 -11.17
C ALA A 153 13.81 12.39 -10.89
N TYR A 154 13.27 12.43 -9.68
CA TYR A 154 12.20 11.58 -9.17
C TYR A 154 10.84 12.28 -9.11
N PHE A 155 10.72 13.50 -9.64
CA PHE A 155 9.45 14.25 -9.60
C PHE A 155 8.27 13.49 -10.23
N THR A 156 8.52 12.63 -11.23
CA THR A 156 7.49 11.77 -11.82
C THR A 156 6.87 10.82 -10.80
N TRP A 157 7.64 10.30 -9.83
CA TRP A 157 7.09 9.45 -8.77
C TRP A 157 6.04 10.21 -7.95
N LYS A 158 6.36 11.42 -7.51
CA LYS A 158 5.42 12.29 -6.79
C LYS A 158 4.20 12.64 -7.62
N LYS A 159 4.38 13.04 -8.88
CA LYS A 159 3.27 13.37 -9.79
C LYS A 159 2.28 12.22 -9.95
N ASN A 160 2.78 10.99 -10.02
CA ASN A 160 1.93 9.81 -10.19
C ASN A 160 1.16 9.45 -8.91
N ASN A 161 1.64 9.86 -7.74
CA ASN A 161 1.07 9.47 -6.45
C ASN A 161 0.28 10.58 -5.73
N MET A 162 0.41 11.85 -6.11
CA MET A 162 -0.20 12.97 -5.37
C MET A 162 -1.73 13.12 -5.55
N HIS A 163 -2.36 12.29 -6.37
CA HIS A 163 -3.78 12.35 -6.70
C HIS A 163 -4.48 11.03 -6.34
N GLY A 164 -5.67 11.12 -5.74
CA GLY A 164 -6.47 9.96 -5.37
C GLY A 164 -7.46 10.30 -4.27
N HIS A 165 -8.52 9.49 -4.18
CA HIS A 165 -9.57 9.59 -3.17
C HIS A 165 -9.87 8.20 -2.57
N PRO A 166 -8.93 7.57 -1.83
CA PRO A 166 -9.18 6.27 -1.21
C PRO A 166 -10.45 6.30 -0.34
N GLU A 167 -10.73 7.41 0.34
CA GLU A 167 -11.91 7.59 1.19
C GLU A 167 -13.23 7.21 0.51
N ASP A 168 -13.37 7.46 -0.79
CA ASP A 168 -14.58 7.16 -1.59
C ASP A 168 -14.87 5.67 -1.70
N HIS A 169 -13.84 4.83 -1.58
CA HIS A 169 -13.94 3.37 -1.72
C HIS A 169 -13.96 2.63 -0.39
N TYR A 170 -13.32 3.20 0.64
CA TYR A 170 -13.09 2.52 1.90
C TYR A 170 -14.05 2.95 3.01
N ARG A 171 -14.34 4.26 3.16
CA ARG A 171 -14.98 4.80 4.36
C ARG A 171 -16.31 4.12 4.70
N ALA A 172 -17.26 4.14 3.76
CA ALA A 172 -18.57 3.52 3.94
C ALA A 172 -18.50 1.98 4.09
N LEU A 173 -17.50 1.34 3.48
CA LEU A 173 -17.30 -0.10 3.58
C LEU A 173 -16.79 -0.48 4.97
N LEU A 174 -15.78 0.22 5.48
CA LEU A 174 -15.20 -0.04 6.79
C LEU A 174 -16.23 0.19 7.90
N ASP A 175 -16.94 1.32 7.89
CA ASP A 175 -17.96 1.63 8.90
C ASP A 175 -19.10 0.59 8.93
N LYS A 176 -19.44 0.03 7.76
CA LYS A 176 -20.48 -1.00 7.66
C LYS A 176 -20.07 -2.31 8.35
N TYR A 177 -18.82 -2.75 8.17
CA TYR A 177 -18.36 -4.07 8.61
C TYR A 177 -17.65 -4.05 9.97
N LEU A 178 -17.12 -2.91 10.39
CA LEU A 178 -16.32 -2.74 11.61
C LEU A 178 -17.08 -1.88 12.62
N SER A 179 -18.14 -2.46 13.20
CA SER A 179 -19.08 -1.71 14.06
C SER A 179 -18.83 -1.91 15.57
N THR A 180 -18.00 -2.87 15.94
CA THR A 180 -17.65 -3.18 17.34
C THR A 180 -16.24 -2.74 17.67
N LYS A 181 -15.97 -2.50 18.97
CA LYS A 181 -14.63 -2.10 19.42
C LYS A 181 -13.59 -3.17 19.11
N GLU A 182 -13.96 -4.43 19.22
CA GLU A 182 -13.09 -5.57 18.96
C GLU A 182 -12.73 -5.67 17.47
N GLN A 183 -13.69 -5.46 16.57
CA GLN A 183 -13.45 -5.42 15.12
C GLN A 183 -12.55 -4.23 14.74
N ILE A 184 -12.81 -3.06 15.31
CA ILE A 184 -12.01 -1.86 15.06
C ILE A 184 -10.58 -2.05 15.58
N ALA A 185 -10.39 -2.59 16.79
CA ALA A 185 -9.06 -2.86 17.33
C ALA A 185 -8.28 -3.89 16.49
N LYS A 186 -8.98 -4.89 15.95
CA LYS A 186 -8.37 -5.86 15.03
C LYS A 186 -7.99 -5.22 13.70
N ALA A 187 -8.86 -4.38 13.14
CA ALA A 187 -8.56 -3.63 11.93
C ALA A 187 -7.35 -2.70 12.13
N ASP A 188 -7.27 -2.02 13.28
CA ASP A 188 -6.14 -1.16 13.65
C ASP A 188 -4.84 -1.95 13.73
N THR A 189 -4.86 -3.16 14.32
CA THR A 189 -3.69 -4.05 14.35
C THR A 189 -3.22 -4.43 12.93
N ILE A 190 -4.16 -4.79 12.04
CA ILE A 190 -3.84 -5.16 10.65
C ILE A 190 -3.34 -3.96 9.85
N PHE A 191 -3.99 -2.81 10.01
CA PHE A 191 -3.59 -1.56 9.39
C PHE A 191 -2.17 -1.16 9.82
N CYS A 192 -1.91 -1.15 11.13
CA CYS A 192 -0.60 -0.88 11.73
C CYS A 192 0.47 -1.84 11.16
N GLN A 193 0.17 -3.13 11.10
CA GLN A 193 1.09 -4.12 10.57
C GLN A 193 1.45 -3.88 9.10
N GLN A 194 0.50 -3.43 8.29
CA GLN A 194 0.76 -3.12 6.89
C GLN A 194 1.43 -1.75 6.70
N MET A 195 1.12 -0.75 7.53
CA MET A 195 1.91 0.50 7.61
C MET A 195 3.38 0.20 7.95
N GLN A 196 3.62 -0.72 8.88
CA GLN A 196 4.99 -1.13 9.23
C GLN A 196 5.68 -1.84 8.07
N ASN A 197 4.95 -2.64 7.28
CA ASN A 197 5.53 -3.29 6.10
C ASN A 197 5.87 -2.28 4.99
N GLU A 198 5.05 -1.24 4.78
CA GLU A 198 5.37 -0.12 3.89
C GLU A 198 6.63 0.62 4.37
N HIS A 199 6.70 0.96 5.66
CA HIS A 199 7.89 1.54 6.28
C HIS A 199 9.12 0.67 6.03
N ASP A 200 9.05 -0.63 6.36
CA ASP A 200 10.15 -1.58 6.19
C ASP A 200 10.58 -1.70 4.73
N PHE A 201 9.62 -1.62 3.79
CA PHE A 201 9.89 -1.63 2.36
C PHE A 201 10.70 -0.39 1.94
N PHE A 202 10.27 0.82 2.27
CA PHE A 202 11.05 2.03 1.97
C PHE A 202 12.39 2.05 2.70
N ALA A 203 12.43 1.69 3.99
CA ALA A 203 13.63 1.70 4.81
C ALA A 203 14.70 0.71 4.30
N SER A 204 14.28 -0.45 3.78
CA SER A 204 15.19 -1.45 3.21
C SER A 204 15.58 -1.19 1.75
N SER A 205 14.97 -0.19 1.10
CA SER A 205 15.19 0.13 -0.31
C SER A 205 16.43 0.99 -0.57
N LEU A 206 17.12 1.41 0.49
CA LEU A 206 18.46 1.96 0.41
C LEU A 206 19.38 1.17 1.33
N ILE A 207 20.35 0.47 0.75
CA ILE A 207 21.43 -0.16 1.51
C ILE A 207 22.62 0.80 1.48
N GLU A 208 22.88 1.48 2.60
CA GLU A 208 24.10 2.27 2.74
C GLU A 208 25.32 1.35 2.54
N LYS A 209 25.97 1.48 1.39
CA LYS A 209 27.23 0.80 1.10
C LYS A 209 28.29 1.40 2.03
N LYS A 210 28.65 0.68 3.09
CA LYS A 210 29.80 0.98 3.95
C LYS A 210 31.11 0.90 3.18
#